data_AF-A0A382AYJ5-F1
#
_entry.id   AF-A0A382AYJ5-F1
#
_cell.length_a   1.000
_cell.length_b   1.000
_cell.length_c   1.000
_cell.angle_alpha   90.00
_cell.angle_beta   90.00
_cell.angle_gamma   90.00
#
_symmetry.space_group_name_H-M   'P 1'
#
loop_
_entity.id
_entity.type
_entity.pdbx_description
1 polymer ?
#
loop_
_entity_poly.entity_id
_entity_poly.type
_entity_poly.pdbx_seq_one_letter_code
_entity_poly.pdbx_strand_id
1 'polypeptide(L)'
;MKTTKDNKVFDLCRRIIEDGKLTEDEVYDLSNFINKQTDECDDVSDRWPTSLLIKPLQEVWHDGVLDSKELKVLTELLVSIVYNSELEIKKDKSTNTTKACPHCSRVLMSSIIPRCSWCGEDLKREEMY
;
A
#
# COMPACT_ATOMS: atom_id res chain seq x y z
N MET A 1 -12.63 14.60 -3.29
CA MET A 1 -11.21 14.21 -3.36
C MET A 1 -10.89 13.91 -4.82
N LYS A 2 -9.81 14.49 -5.37
CA LYS A 2 -9.43 14.27 -6.77
C LYS A 2 -9.22 12.79 -6.98
N THR A 3 -10.00 12.29 -7.92
CA THR A 3 -10.02 10.93 -8.44
C THR A 3 -8.61 10.44 -8.74
N THR A 4 -8.44 9.13 -8.55
CA THR A 4 -7.34 8.19 -8.83
C THR A 4 -6.75 8.25 -10.24
N LYS A 5 -6.75 9.41 -10.92
CA LYS A 5 -6.38 9.58 -12.32
C LYS A 5 -4.90 9.88 -12.57
N ASP A 6 -4.11 10.20 -11.54
CA ASP A 6 -2.67 10.50 -11.69
C ASP A 6 -1.85 9.99 -10.50
N ASN A 7 -2.16 8.80 -9.97
CA ASN A 7 -1.33 8.19 -8.92
C ASN A 7 -0.40 7.13 -9.52
N LYS A 8 0.70 7.59 -10.10
CA LYS A 8 1.64 6.72 -10.81
C LYS A 8 2.25 5.64 -9.90
N VAL A 9 2.44 5.94 -8.61
CA VAL A 9 2.94 4.95 -7.62
C VAL A 9 1.90 3.86 -7.40
N PHE A 10 0.63 4.24 -7.26
CA PHE A 10 -0.46 3.28 -7.16
C PHE A 10 -0.61 2.41 -8.42
N ASP A 11 -0.48 3.00 -9.62
CA ASP A 11 -0.53 2.24 -10.87
C ASP A 11 0.67 1.27 -11.01
N LEU A 12 1.84 1.64 -10.48
CA LEU A 12 2.97 0.71 -10.37
C LEU A 12 2.65 -0.43 -9.38
N CYS A 13 2.12 -0.12 -8.20
CA CYS A 13 1.70 -1.14 -7.23
C CYS A 13 0.70 -2.13 -7.83
N ARG A 14 -0.28 -1.62 -8.60
CA ARG A 14 -1.25 -2.47 -9.29
C ARG A 14 -0.57 -3.43 -10.26
N ARG A 15 0.32 -2.93 -11.12
CA ARG A 15 1.04 -3.76 -12.10
C ARG A 15 1.90 -4.83 -11.45
N ILE A 16 2.62 -4.49 -10.37
CA ILE A 16 3.48 -5.42 -9.64
C ILE A 16 2.67 -6.60 -9.06
N ILE A 17 1.44 -6.39 -8.62
CA ILE A 17 0.65 -7.48 -8.03
C ILE A 17 -0.18 -8.28 -9.05
N GLU A 18 -0.18 -7.89 -10.34
CA GLU A 18 -1.04 -8.50 -11.37
C GLU A 18 -0.65 -9.95 -11.67
N ASP A 19 0.64 -10.28 -11.62
CA ASP A 19 1.14 -11.64 -11.86
C ASP A 19 1.13 -12.52 -10.58
N GLY A 20 0.81 -11.91 -9.43
CA GLY A 20 0.75 -12.54 -8.12
C GLY A 20 2.11 -12.87 -7.49
N LYS A 21 3.22 -12.36 -8.02
CA LYS A 21 4.57 -12.65 -7.53
C LYS A 21 5.41 -11.39 -7.46
N LEU A 22 5.72 -10.95 -6.24
CA LEU A 22 6.70 -9.89 -6.03
C LEU A 22 8.12 -10.43 -6.16
N THR A 23 8.90 -9.84 -7.08
CA THR A 23 10.32 -10.14 -7.29
C THR A 23 11.21 -9.04 -6.73
N GLU A 24 12.50 -9.35 -6.53
CA GLU A 24 13.48 -8.36 -6.07
C GLU A 24 13.62 -7.17 -7.02
N ASP A 25 13.63 -7.45 -8.33
CA ASP A 25 13.71 -6.42 -9.38
C ASP A 25 12.51 -5.46 -9.31
N GLU A 26 11.30 -5.97 -9.03
CA GLU A 26 10.11 -5.12 -8.89
C GLU A 26 10.13 -4.28 -7.61
N VAL A 27 10.69 -4.81 -6.52
CA VAL A 27 10.90 -4.03 -5.28
C VAL A 27 11.92 -2.93 -5.49
N TYR A 28 12.98 -3.22 -6.25
CA TYR A 28 13.97 -2.25 -6.66
C TYR A 28 13.34 -1.16 -7.55
N ASP A 29 12.59 -1.55 -8.58
CA ASP A 29 11.91 -0.63 -9.49
C ASP A 29 10.92 0.27 -8.73
N LEU A 30 10.16 -0.28 -7.79
CA LEU A 30 9.25 0.48 -6.94
C LEU A 30 9.99 1.51 -6.08
N SER A 31 11.10 1.09 -5.46
CA SER A 31 11.92 1.94 -4.60
C SER A 31 12.56 3.08 -5.40
N ASN A 32 13.16 2.75 -6.55
CA ASN A 32 13.77 3.72 -7.46
C ASN A 32 12.72 4.71 -7.99
N PHE A 33 11.52 4.22 -8.31
CA PHE A 33 10.44 5.07 -8.78
C PHE A 33 9.93 6.05 -7.71
N ILE A 34 9.80 5.61 -6.46
CA ILE A 34 9.43 6.47 -5.33
C ILE A 34 10.51 7.52 -5.08
N ASN A 35 11.77 7.10 -4.97
CA ASN A 35 12.90 8.00 -4.71
C ASN A 35 13.02 9.09 -5.80
N LYS A 36 12.91 8.70 -7.06
CA LYS A 36 12.95 9.66 -8.18
C LYS A 36 11.82 10.69 -8.09
N GLN A 37 10.62 10.28 -7.70
CA GLN A 37 9.51 11.22 -7.55
C GLN A 37 9.67 12.13 -6.33
N THR A 38 10.22 11.63 -5.23
CA THR A 38 10.48 12.46 -4.04
C THR A 38 11.60 13.47 -4.29
N ASP A 39 12.63 13.11 -5.07
CA ASP A 39 13.71 14.02 -5.45
C ASP A 39 13.23 15.13 -6.40
N GLU A 40 12.26 14.83 -7.26
CA GLU A 40 11.69 15.79 -8.21
C GLU A 40 10.60 16.69 -7.60
N CYS A 41 9.97 16.29 -6.49
CA CYS A 41 8.84 17.03 -5.90
C CYS A 41 8.68 16.78 -4.38
N ASP A 42 8.86 17.85 -3.59
CA ASP A 42 8.85 17.83 -2.11
C ASP A 42 7.56 17.29 -1.45
N ASP A 43 6.42 17.33 -2.14
CA ASP A 43 5.09 16.99 -1.58
C ASP A 43 4.64 15.55 -1.95
N VAL A 44 5.50 14.72 -2.55
CA VAL A 44 5.13 13.36 -2.98
C VAL A 44 5.28 12.32 -1.87
N SER A 45 6.17 12.56 -0.91
CA SER A 45 6.43 11.67 0.22
C SER A 45 5.20 11.50 1.12
N ASP A 46 4.40 12.56 1.31
CA ASP A 46 3.20 12.54 2.14
C ASP A 46 1.96 12.00 1.41
N ARG A 47 2.05 11.80 0.08
CA ARG A 47 0.91 11.32 -0.71
C ARG A 47 0.74 9.83 -0.55
N TRP A 48 -0.51 9.41 -0.38
CA TRP A 48 -0.88 8.00 -0.51
C TRP A 48 -0.67 7.54 -1.96
N PRO A 49 -0.18 6.31 -2.22
CA PRO A 49 0.30 5.31 -1.25
C PRO A 49 1.78 5.46 -0.88
N THR A 50 2.51 6.41 -1.47
CA THR A 50 3.95 6.64 -1.23
C THR A 50 4.29 6.69 0.26
N SER A 51 3.53 7.46 1.06
CA SER A 51 3.74 7.59 2.51
C SER A 51 3.65 6.27 3.28
N LEU A 52 2.92 5.28 2.76
CA LEU A 52 2.81 3.95 3.35
C LEU A 52 3.98 3.04 2.98
N LEU A 53 4.62 3.29 1.84
CA LEU A 53 5.65 2.44 1.25
C LEU A 53 7.07 2.84 1.63
N ILE A 54 7.32 4.13 1.92
CA ILE A 54 8.67 4.62 2.24
C ILE A 54 9.32 3.81 3.37
N LYS A 55 8.65 3.69 4.53
CA LYS A 55 9.22 3.01 5.69
C LYS A 55 9.41 1.50 5.45
N PRO A 56 8.41 0.75 4.94
CA PRO A 56 8.62 -0.66 4.59
C PRO A 56 9.74 -0.89 3.59
N LEU A 57 9.86 -0.06 2.55
CA LEU A 57 10.95 -0.19 1.59
C LEU A 57 12.31 0.11 2.24
N GLN A 58 12.41 1.13 3.10
CA GLN A 58 13.63 1.41 3.86
C GLN A 58 14.04 0.25 4.78
N GLU A 59 13.07 -0.40 5.43
CA GLU A 59 13.31 -1.56 6.30
C GLU A 59 13.86 -2.75 5.51
N VAL A 60 13.26 -3.02 4.34
CA VAL A 60 13.66 -4.12 3.46
C VAL A 60 15.05 -3.89 2.83
N TRP A 61 15.50 -2.65 2.70
CA TRP A 61 16.86 -2.34 2.24
C TRP A 61 17.88 -2.17 3.38
N HIS A 62 17.49 -2.39 4.64
CA HIS A 62 18.33 -2.06 5.80
C HIS A 62 19.58 -2.94 5.91
N ASP A 63 19.44 -4.24 5.66
CA ASP A 63 20.54 -5.21 5.68
C ASP A 63 21.14 -5.48 4.29
N GLY A 64 20.56 -4.87 3.25
CA GLY A 64 20.97 -4.99 1.86
C GLY A 64 20.62 -6.33 1.20
N VAL A 65 19.80 -7.17 1.85
CA VAL A 65 19.41 -8.49 1.33
C VAL A 65 17.91 -8.67 1.47
N LEU A 66 17.21 -8.70 0.34
CA LEU A 66 15.78 -8.96 0.32
C LEU A 66 15.48 -10.42 0.67
N ASP A 67 14.86 -10.69 1.82
CA ASP A 67 14.50 -12.05 2.20
C ASP A 67 13.03 -12.42 1.84
N SER A 68 12.74 -13.72 1.86
CA SER A 68 11.40 -14.23 1.51
C SER A 68 10.28 -13.75 2.46
N LYS A 69 10.60 -13.42 3.71
CA LYS A 69 9.66 -12.92 4.71
C LYS A 69 9.37 -11.44 4.44
N GLU A 70 10.39 -10.66 4.13
CA GLU A 70 10.29 -9.27 3.71
C GLU A 70 9.48 -9.11 2.43
N LEU A 71 9.79 -9.92 1.42
CA LEU A 71 9.01 -10.00 0.18
C LEU A 71 7.53 -10.30 0.47
N LYS A 72 7.26 -11.26 1.36
CA LYS A 72 5.89 -11.61 1.71
C LYS A 72 5.15 -10.46 2.37
N VAL A 73 5.77 -9.79 3.35
CA VAL A 73 5.17 -8.64 4.03
C VAL A 73 4.91 -7.50 3.04
N LEU A 74 5.87 -7.22 2.16
CA LEU A 74 5.72 -6.18 1.14
C LEU A 74 4.64 -6.54 0.12
N THR A 75 4.56 -7.80 -0.31
CA THR A 75 3.49 -8.31 -1.19
C THR A 75 2.13 -8.07 -0.56
N GLU A 76 1.94 -8.46 0.70
CA GLU A 76 0.67 -8.29 1.41
C GLU A 76 0.30 -6.81 1.60
N LEU A 77 1.29 -5.93 1.79
CA LEU A 77 1.08 -4.49 1.86
C LEU A 77 0.57 -3.95 0.51
N LEU A 78 1.24 -4.29 -0.59
CA LEU A 78 0.86 -3.87 -1.94
C LEU A 78 -0.53 -4.37 -2.32
N VAL A 79 -0.81 -5.65 -2.06
CA VAL A 79 -2.13 -6.27 -2.21
C VAL A 79 -3.16 -5.48 -1.41
N SER A 80 -2.92 -5.23 -0.12
CA SER A 80 -3.87 -4.52 0.73
C SER A 80 -4.13 -3.07 0.25
N ILE A 81 -3.13 -2.37 -0.27
CA ILE A 81 -3.28 -1.04 -0.87
C ILE A 81 -4.20 -1.08 -2.09
N VAL A 82 -3.94 -1.99 -3.03
CA VAL A 82 -4.69 -2.08 -4.29
C VAL A 82 -6.12 -2.55 -4.06
N TYR A 83 -6.31 -3.65 -3.32
CA TYR A 83 -7.64 -4.21 -3.08
C TYR A 83 -8.52 -3.29 -2.24
N ASN A 84 -8.00 -2.63 -1.19
CA ASN A 84 -8.80 -1.67 -0.42
C ASN A 84 -9.28 -0.50 -1.27
N SER A 85 -8.45 -0.01 -2.20
CA SER A 85 -8.82 1.05 -3.13
C SER A 85 -9.96 0.62 -4.05
N GLU A 86 -9.92 -0.60 -4.58
CA GLU A 86 -11.01 -1.15 -5.37
C GLU A 86 -12.31 -1.35 -4.57
N LEU A 87 -12.19 -1.79 -3.32
CA LEU A 87 -13.34 -1.97 -2.44
C LEU A 87 -13.99 -0.62 -2.08
N GLU A 88 -13.20 0.42 -1.82
CA GLU A 88 -13.72 1.77 -1.57
C GLU A 88 -14.56 2.27 -2.74
N ILE A 89 -14.07 2.09 -3.98
CA ILE A 89 -14.80 2.46 -5.20
C ILE A 89 -16.10 1.65 -5.35
N LYS A 90 -16.11 0.39 -4.89
CA LYS A 90 -17.30 -0.49 -4.92
C LYS A 90 -18.29 -0.17 -3.80
N LYS A 91 -17.83 0.27 -2.62
CA LYS A 91 -18.68 0.69 -1.49
C LYS A 91 -19.60 1.85 -1.86
N ASP A 92 -19.10 2.81 -2.64
CA ASP A 92 -19.94 3.89 -3.19
C ASP A 92 -21.10 3.38 -4.07
N LYS A 93 -21.09 2.10 -4.46
CA LYS A 93 -22.11 1.45 -5.31
C LYS A 93 -22.91 0.33 -4.61
N SER A 94 -22.58 -0.06 -3.37
CA SER A 94 -23.14 -1.25 -2.71
C SER A 94 -23.23 -1.10 -1.19
N THR A 95 -24.30 -1.62 -0.57
CA THR A 95 -24.56 -1.57 0.89
C THR A 95 -23.87 -2.66 1.72
N ASN A 96 -22.94 -3.43 1.15
CA ASN A 96 -22.27 -4.51 1.88
C ASN A 96 -21.40 -4.01 3.05
N THR A 97 -21.37 -4.81 4.12
CA THR A 97 -20.69 -4.59 5.39
C THR A 97 -19.16 -4.70 5.25
N THR A 98 -18.53 -3.75 4.56
CA THR A 98 -17.06 -3.58 4.64
C THR A 98 -16.71 -2.90 5.96
N LYS A 99 -15.80 -3.48 6.75
CA LYS A 99 -15.29 -2.84 7.96
C LYS A 99 -14.56 -1.55 7.59
N ALA A 100 -14.67 -0.52 8.42
CA ALA A 100 -14.01 0.76 8.21
C ALA A 100 -12.92 0.96 9.26
N CYS A 101 -11.85 1.65 8.87
CA CYS A 101 -10.78 2.03 9.77
C CYS A 101 -11.30 3.06 10.81
N PRO A 102 -11.08 2.84 12.11
CA PRO A 102 -11.52 3.79 13.14
C PRO A 102 -10.80 5.14 13.05
N HIS A 103 -9.60 5.18 12.43
CA HIS A 103 -8.79 6.40 12.32
C HIS A 103 -9.12 7.26 11.10
N CYS A 104 -9.55 6.66 9.98
CA CYS A 104 -9.78 7.38 8.73
C CYS A 104 -11.12 7.08 8.04
N SER A 105 -11.94 6.21 8.61
CA SER A 105 -13.28 5.80 8.12
C SER A 105 -13.31 5.14 6.73
N ARG A 106 -12.15 4.84 6.14
CA ARG A 106 -12.04 4.12 4.86
C ARG A 106 -12.09 2.62 5.03
N VAL A 107 -12.41 1.91 3.96
CA VAL A 107 -12.54 0.45 3.91
C VAL A 107 -11.24 -0.21 4.35
N LEU A 108 -11.40 -1.19 5.24
CA LEU A 108 -10.37 -2.14 5.63
C LEU A 108 -10.76 -3.53 5.14
N MET A 109 -9.85 -4.15 4.38
CA MET A 109 -9.85 -5.58 4.15
C MET A 109 -9.24 -6.30 5.35
N SER A 110 -9.67 -7.54 5.57
CA SER A 110 -8.94 -8.46 6.44
C SER A 110 -7.56 -8.72 5.83
N SER A 111 -6.53 -8.14 6.43
CA SER A 111 -5.12 -8.34 6.10
C SER A 111 -4.44 -8.95 7.32
N ILE A 112 -3.33 -9.66 7.12
CA ILE A 112 -2.51 -10.10 8.26
C ILE A 112 -1.64 -8.96 8.81
N ILE A 113 -1.50 -7.87 8.05
CA ILE A 113 -0.79 -6.67 8.49
C ILE A 113 -1.72 -5.89 9.42
N PRO A 114 -1.38 -5.71 10.70
CA PRO A 114 -2.20 -4.98 11.67
C PRO A 114 -2.06 -3.46 11.46
N ARG A 115 -2.36 -2.98 10.24
CA ARG A 115 -2.21 -1.58 9.84
C ARG A 115 -3.23 -1.19 8.79
N CYS A 116 -3.72 0.04 8.83
CA CYS A 116 -4.60 0.58 7.82
C CYS A 116 -3.85 0.91 6.52
N SER A 117 -4.31 0.38 5.38
CA SER A 117 -3.73 0.65 4.05
C SER A 117 -4.07 2.03 3.47
N TRP A 118 -4.62 2.93 4.28
CA TRP A 118 -4.96 4.30 3.88
C TRP A 118 -4.19 5.33 4.69
N CYS A 119 -4.28 5.25 6.02
CA CYS A 119 -3.63 6.21 6.92
C CYS A 119 -2.35 5.67 7.56
N GLY A 120 -2.07 4.36 7.45
CA GLY A 120 -0.87 3.78 8.02
C GLY A 120 -0.87 3.71 9.56
N GLU A 121 -2.01 3.90 10.20
CA GLU A 121 -2.15 3.67 11.65
C GLU A 121 -2.22 2.17 11.94
N ASP A 122 -1.61 1.76 13.04
CA ASP A 122 -1.65 0.39 13.53
C ASP A 122 -3.07 0.05 14.00
N LEU A 123 -3.51 -1.17 13.68
CA LEU A 123 -4.82 -1.70 14.03
C LEU A 123 -4.68 -2.76 15.11
N LYS A 124 -5.51 -2.67 16.16
CA LYS A 124 -5.66 -3.73 17.16
C LYS A 124 -6.32 -4.95 16.54
N ARG A 125 -6.13 -6.11 17.15
CA ARG A 125 -6.72 -7.37 16.66
C ARG A 125 -8.25 -7.27 16.55
N GLU A 126 -8.92 -6.64 17.52
CA GLU A 126 -10.37 -6.38 17.46
C GLU A 126 -10.80 -5.37 16.37
N GLU A 127 -9.87 -4.58 15.84
CA GLU A 127 -10.12 -3.62 14.75
C GLU A 127 -9.91 -4.26 13.36
N MET A 128 -9.24 -5.41 13.28
CA MET A 128 -8.97 -6.13 12.03
C MET A 128 -10.10 -7.07 11.57
N TYR A 129 -10.88 -7.63 12.51
CA TYR A 129 -11.96 -8.61 12.26
C TYR A 129 -13.30 -8.12 12.82
#